data_AF-A0A842S219-F1
#
_entry.id   AF-A0A842S219-F1
#
_cell.length_a   1.000
_cell.length_b   1.000
_cell.length_c   1.000
_cell.angle_alpha   90.00
_cell.angle_beta   90.00
_cell.angle_gamma   90.00
#
_symmetry.space_group_name_H-M   'P 1'
#
loop_
_entity.id
_entity.type
_entity.pdbx_description
1 polymer ?
#
loop_
_entity_poly.entity_id
_entity_poly.type
_entity_poly.pdbx_seq_one_letter_code
_entity_poly.pdbx_strand_id
1 'polypeptide(L)'
;MSLNRDLDQYIECVRWYLSFKPTSKQKLHKDAYQKAKQRFELKTALLQSARDKAVEIYTSFRKVKKKGSRLHLRKCCIRFDARSFSFMKTDKEITSYWLHLSLSGSYGRTAFPIIFGERKELIEEALHGEYSIKSVEMKKRKGTWYAHFTLSREV
;
A
#
# COMPACT_ATOMS: atom_id res chain seq x y z
N MET A 1 7.81 4.44 15.00
CA MET A 1 6.85 5.53 14.70
C MET A 1 6.67 5.83 13.20
N SER A 2 7.35 5.15 12.27
CA SER A 2 7.31 5.47 10.82
C SER A 2 5.98 5.13 10.12
N LEU A 3 5.34 4.00 10.43
CA LEU A 3 4.16 3.54 9.66
C LEU A 3 2.93 4.45 9.78
N ASN A 4 2.67 5.04 10.95
CA ASN A 4 1.57 6.00 11.12
C ASN A 4 1.85 7.31 10.36
N ARG A 5 3.08 7.85 10.47
CA ARG A 5 3.51 9.04 9.74
C ARG A 5 3.38 8.84 8.23
N ASP A 6 3.89 7.72 7.72
CA ASP A 6 3.81 7.37 6.30
C ASP A 6 2.38 7.17 5.83
N LEU A 7 1.48 6.63 6.67
CA LEU A 7 0.07 6.55 6.36
C LEU A 7 -0.55 7.93 6.17
N ASP A 8 -0.28 8.85 7.09
CA ASP A 8 -0.83 10.20 7.04
C ASP A 8 -0.31 10.94 5.80
N GLN A 9 0.99 10.89 5.54
CA GLN A 9 1.58 11.47 4.32
C GLN A 9 1.05 10.79 3.04
N TYR A 10 0.88 9.46 3.04
CA TYR A 10 0.33 8.72 1.91
C TYR A 10 -1.12 9.13 1.62
N ILE A 11 -1.95 9.25 2.66
CA ILE A 11 -3.35 9.70 2.50
C ILE A 11 -3.40 11.12 1.93
N GLU A 12 -2.56 12.03 2.43
CA GLU A 12 -2.46 13.39 1.89
C GLU A 12 -1.96 13.40 0.44
N CYS A 13 -1.01 12.53 0.10
CA CYS A 13 -0.53 12.35 -1.27
C CYS A 13 -1.65 11.86 -2.20
N VAL A 14 -2.46 10.88 -1.78
CA VAL A 14 -3.62 10.41 -2.53
C VAL A 14 -4.65 11.54 -2.71
N ARG A 15 -4.98 12.30 -1.65
CA ARG A 15 -5.90 13.45 -1.72
C ARG A 15 -5.42 14.51 -2.70
N TRP A 16 -4.13 14.82 -2.65
CA TRP A 16 -3.50 15.75 -3.56
C TRP A 16 -3.55 15.25 -5.00
N TYR A 17 -3.24 13.98 -5.28
CA TYR A 17 -3.43 13.42 -6.62
C TYR A 17 -4.89 13.44 -7.09
N LEU A 18 -5.85 13.21 -6.18
CA LEU A 18 -7.29 13.27 -6.50
C LEU A 18 -7.77 14.67 -6.88
N SER A 19 -7.12 15.74 -6.40
CA SER A 19 -7.50 17.12 -6.78
C SER A 19 -7.29 17.39 -8.27
N PHE A 20 -6.40 16.63 -8.93
CA PHE A 20 -6.18 16.68 -10.39
C PHE A 20 -7.25 15.92 -11.19
N LYS A 21 -8.21 15.25 -10.53
CA LYS A 21 -9.28 14.46 -11.17
C LYS A 21 -8.71 13.44 -12.19
N PRO A 22 -7.79 12.54 -11.77
CA PRO A 22 -6.93 11.83 -12.71
C PRO A 22 -7.61 10.62 -13.36
N THR A 23 -7.57 10.54 -14.69
CA THR A 23 -8.11 9.41 -15.47
C THR A 23 -7.03 8.53 -16.11
N SER A 24 -5.77 8.95 -16.08
CA SER A 24 -4.63 8.20 -16.64
C SER A 24 -3.41 8.31 -15.73
N LYS A 25 -2.79 7.16 -15.46
CA LYS A 25 -1.55 7.05 -14.66
C LYS A 25 -0.38 7.77 -15.34
N GLN A 26 -0.24 7.60 -16.66
CA GLN A 26 0.87 8.16 -17.44
C GLN A 26 0.81 9.69 -17.46
N LYS A 27 -0.38 10.25 -17.73
CA LYS A 27 -0.59 11.69 -17.73
C LYS A 27 -0.31 12.29 -16.34
N LEU A 28 -0.90 11.71 -15.30
CA LEU A 28 -0.68 12.17 -13.93
C LEU A 28 0.80 12.09 -13.51
N HIS A 29 1.52 11.06 -13.97
CA HIS A 29 2.94 10.95 -13.71
C HIS A 29 3.73 12.10 -14.37
N LYS A 30 3.52 12.33 -15.66
CA LYS A 30 4.19 13.40 -16.41
C LYS A 30 3.95 14.78 -15.76
N ASP A 31 2.70 15.04 -15.35
CA ASP A 31 2.28 16.37 -14.93
C ASP A 31 2.58 16.68 -13.44
N ALA A 32 2.62 15.65 -12.59
CA ALA A 32 2.58 15.82 -11.14
C ALA A 32 3.63 15.02 -10.36
N TYR A 33 4.38 14.09 -10.97
CA TYR A 33 5.33 13.26 -10.22
C TYR A 33 6.47 14.06 -9.56
N GLN A 34 7.11 14.97 -10.30
CA GLN A 34 8.21 15.78 -9.73
C GLN A 34 7.71 16.69 -8.60
N LYS A 35 6.51 17.26 -8.77
CA LYS A 35 5.83 18.05 -7.74
C LYS A 35 5.52 17.22 -6.49
N ALA A 36 5.09 15.97 -6.68
CA ALA A 36 4.85 15.05 -5.57
C ALA A 36 6.14 14.71 -4.81
N LYS A 37 7.25 14.48 -5.53
CA LYS A 37 8.56 14.18 -4.94
C LYS A 37 9.11 15.36 -4.12
N GLN A 38 8.83 16.59 -4.52
CA GLN A 38 9.21 17.79 -3.78
C GLN A 38 8.29 18.06 -2.58
N ARG A 39 7.01 17.69 -2.68
CA ARG A 39 5.98 18.00 -1.68
C ARG A 39 5.90 16.97 -0.55
N PHE A 40 6.11 15.70 -0.85
CA PHE A 40 5.91 14.60 0.09
C PHE A 40 7.23 13.89 0.34
N GLU A 41 7.52 13.62 1.61
CA GLU A 41 8.70 12.88 2.04
C GLU A 41 8.46 11.37 1.96
N LEU A 42 7.88 10.91 0.85
CA LEU A 42 7.57 9.51 0.62
C LEU A 42 8.60 8.85 -0.28
N LYS A 43 8.92 7.58 -0.03
CA LYS A 43 9.70 6.76 -0.98
C LYS A 43 9.00 6.72 -2.34
N THR A 44 9.78 6.66 -3.42
CA THR A 44 9.30 6.60 -4.80
C THR A 44 8.20 5.56 -5.02
N ALA A 45 8.34 4.37 -4.44
CA ALA A 45 7.33 3.31 -4.55
C ALA A 45 5.98 3.72 -3.92
N LEU A 46 6.00 4.42 -2.79
CA LEU A 46 4.79 4.92 -2.13
C LEU A 46 4.14 6.06 -2.92
N LEU A 47 4.94 6.96 -3.50
CA LEU A 47 4.43 8.01 -4.40
C LEU A 47 3.71 7.41 -5.62
N GLN A 48 4.31 6.39 -6.24
CA GLN A 48 3.70 5.70 -7.39
C GLN A 48 2.44 4.92 -6.99
N SER A 49 2.47 4.25 -5.83
CA SER A 49 1.31 3.56 -5.26
C SER A 49 0.16 4.54 -4.98
N ALA A 50 0.45 5.71 -4.40
CA ALA A 50 -0.54 6.76 -4.12
C ALA A 50 -1.17 7.30 -5.41
N ARG A 51 -0.34 7.54 -6.45
CA ARG A 51 -0.79 7.95 -7.79
C ARG A 51 -1.77 6.94 -8.38
N ASP A 52 -1.39 5.67 -8.35
CA ASP A 52 -2.19 4.59 -8.92
C ASP A 52 -3.52 4.44 -8.17
N LYS A 53 -3.49 4.50 -6.83
CA LYS A 53 -4.68 4.49 -5.98
C LYS A 53 -5.61 5.65 -6.29
N ALA A 54 -5.09 6.86 -6.50
CA ALA A 54 -5.90 8.03 -6.87
C ALA A 54 -6.61 7.84 -8.22
N VAL A 55 -5.91 7.28 -9.22
CA VAL A 55 -6.51 6.96 -10.53
C VAL A 55 -7.61 5.89 -10.39
N GLU A 56 -7.36 4.83 -9.62
CA GLU A 56 -8.36 3.77 -9.34
C GLU A 56 -9.62 4.37 -8.69
N ILE A 57 -9.44 5.18 -7.64
CA ILE A 57 -10.54 5.82 -6.89
C ILE A 57 -11.33 6.75 -7.81
N TYR A 58 -10.67 7.64 -8.55
CA TYR A 58 -11.37 8.62 -9.39
C TYR A 58 -12.09 7.94 -10.57
N THR A 59 -11.49 6.93 -11.17
CA THR A 59 -12.11 6.14 -12.25
C THR A 59 -13.33 5.38 -11.75
N SER A 60 -13.23 4.73 -10.59
CA SER A 60 -14.37 4.06 -9.94
C SER A 60 -15.49 5.05 -9.65
N PHE A 61 -15.17 6.18 -9.02
CA PHE A 61 -16.13 7.24 -8.74
C PHE A 61 -16.83 7.75 -10.00
N ARG A 62 -16.09 7.96 -11.11
CA ARG A 62 -16.68 8.40 -12.38
C ARG A 62 -17.71 7.42 -12.95
N LYS A 63 -17.55 6.12 -12.71
CA LYS A 63 -18.48 5.09 -13.20
C LYS A 63 -19.80 5.09 -12.42
N VAL A 64 -19.76 5.44 -11.13
CA VAL A 64 -20.93 5.34 -10.23
C VAL A 64 -21.53 6.70 -9.83
N LYS A 65 -20.88 7.82 -10.16
CA LYS A 65 -21.31 9.16 -9.72
C LYS A 65 -22.71 9.51 -10.26
N LYS A 66 -23.55 10.04 -9.37
CA LYS A 66 -24.80 10.73 -9.74
C LYS A 66 -24.55 12.23 -9.88
N LYS A 67 -25.43 12.95 -10.58
CA LYS A 67 -25.36 14.42 -10.69
C LYS A 67 -25.29 15.03 -9.28
N GLY A 68 -24.34 15.93 -9.05
CA GLY A 68 -24.10 16.56 -7.73
C GLY A 68 -23.24 15.75 -6.75
N SER A 69 -22.84 14.52 -7.07
CA SER A 69 -21.98 13.73 -6.18
C SER A 69 -20.58 14.35 -6.04
N ARG A 70 -20.04 14.36 -4.81
CA ARG A 70 -18.67 14.77 -4.48
C ARG A 70 -17.85 13.58 -4.02
N LEU A 71 -16.59 13.53 -4.45
CA LEU A 71 -15.65 12.49 -4.04
C LEU A 71 -15.10 12.81 -2.65
N HIS A 72 -15.32 11.91 -1.68
CA HIS A 72 -14.75 12.01 -0.34
C HIS A 72 -13.93 10.77 -0.01
N LEU A 73 -12.61 10.94 0.15
CA LEU A 73 -11.73 9.85 0.60
C LEU A 73 -11.92 9.60 2.09
N ARG A 74 -12.80 8.65 2.45
CA ARG A 74 -13.08 8.29 3.85
C ARG A 74 -11.98 7.45 4.49
N LYS A 75 -11.46 6.46 3.76
CA LYS A 75 -10.43 5.53 4.24
C LYS A 75 -9.49 5.17 3.09
N CYS A 76 -8.20 5.09 3.38
CA CYS A 76 -7.20 4.57 2.46
C CYS A 76 -6.31 3.56 3.19
N CYS A 77 -5.72 2.65 2.44
CA CYS A 77 -4.69 1.71 2.89
C CYS A 77 -3.44 1.98 2.07
N ILE A 78 -2.27 1.73 2.66
CA ILE A 78 -1.00 1.80 1.92
C ILE A 78 -0.80 0.46 1.23
N ARG A 79 -0.65 0.47 -0.10
CA ARG A 79 -0.32 -0.72 -0.88
C ARG A 79 1.17 -0.78 -1.16
N PHE A 80 1.78 -1.90 -0.83
CA PHE A 80 3.17 -2.25 -1.15
C PHE A 80 3.17 -3.36 -2.20
N ASP A 81 3.87 -3.14 -3.30
CA ASP A 81 4.14 -4.14 -4.34
C ASP A 81 5.40 -4.96 -4.02
N ALA A 82 5.68 -5.99 -4.82
CA ALA A 82 6.85 -6.87 -4.65
C ALA A 82 8.22 -6.15 -4.54
N ARG A 83 8.33 -4.89 -4.99
CA ARG A 83 9.57 -4.09 -4.87
C ARG A 83 9.66 -3.36 -3.52
N SER A 84 8.51 -3.09 -2.91
CA SER A 84 8.37 -2.25 -1.72
C SER A 84 8.03 -3.02 -0.44
N PHE A 85 7.91 -4.35 -0.51
CA PHE A 85 7.93 -5.21 0.68
C PHE A 85 8.83 -6.44 0.50
N SER A 86 9.10 -7.12 1.61
CA SER A 86 9.57 -8.51 1.64
C SER A 86 8.91 -9.18 2.84
N PHE A 87 8.59 -10.47 2.71
CA PHE A 87 7.99 -11.27 3.75
C PHE A 87 8.83 -12.53 3.93
N MET A 88 9.20 -12.84 5.17
CA MET A 88 10.09 -13.95 5.47
C MET A 88 9.66 -14.69 6.74
N LYS A 89 9.98 -15.99 6.78
CA LYS A 89 9.85 -16.85 7.94
C LYS A 89 11.22 -17.10 8.56
N THR A 90 11.29 -17.11 9.89
CA THR A 90 12.51 -17.40 10.66
C THR A 90 12.22 -18.43 11.75
N ASP A 91 13.10 -19.42 11.92
CA ASP A 91 12.86 -20.57 12.79
C ASP A 91 13.29 -20.36 14.26
N LYS A 92 13.79 -19.17 14.62
CA LYS A 92 14.52 -18.93 15.88
C LYS A 92 13.80 -18.02 16.89
N GLU A 93 12.53 -17.66 16.67
CA GLU A 93 11.85 -16.65 17.49
C GLU A 93 10.39 -17.00 17.83
N ILE A 94 9.88 -16.37 18.91
CA ILE A 94 8.47 -16.45 19.37
C ILE A 94 7.48 -16.02 18.29
N THR A 95 7.87 -15.08 17.41
CA THR A 95 7.14 -14.72 16.19
C THR A 95 7.96 -15.08 14.96
N SER A 96 7.54 -16.12 14.24
CA SER A 96 8.31 -16.65 13.11
C SER A 96 8.18 -15.84 11.82
N TYR A 97 7.31 -14.83 11.74
CA TYR A 97 7.00 -14.15 10.47
C TYR A 97 7.26 -12.66 10.53
N TRP A 98 8.02 -12.18 9.55
CA TRP A 98 8.49 -10.81 9.49
C TRP A 98 8.13 -10.16 8.16
N LEU A 99 7.43 -9.02 8.24
CA LEU A 99 7.07 -8.17 7.11
C LEU A 99 7.98 -6.94 7.08
N HIS A 100 8.82 -6.86 6.06
CA HIS A 100 9.73 -5.75 5.82
C HIS A 100 9.09 -4.78 4.82
N LEU A 101 8.80 -3.56 5.27
CA LEU A 101 8.16 -2.54 4.44
C LEU A 101 9.13 -1.41 4.09
N SER A 102 9.14 -1.00 2.82
CA SER A 102 9.88 0.17 2.34
C SER A 102 9.15 1.47 2.72
N LEU A 103 9.25 1.85 4.00
CA LEU A 103 8.76 3.11 4.55
C LEU A 103 9.78 4.24 4.39
N SER A 104 9.33 5.46 4.57
CA SER A 104 10.10 6.69 4.45
C SER A 104 10.95 6.89 5.71
N GLY A 105 12.25 7.11 5.52
CA GLY A 105 13.26 7.09 6.59
C GLY A 105 14.63 6.66 6.07
N SER A 106 15.67 6.95 6.87
CA SER A 106 17.07 7.01 6.41
C SER A 106 17.72 5.66 6.04
N TYR A 107 17.20 4.52 6.52
CA TYR A 107 17.82 3.21 6.24
C TYR A 107 16.81 2.09 6.03
N GLY A 108 16.97 1.38 4.89
CA GLY A 108 16.41 0.05 4.66
C GLY A 108 14.88 -0.07 4.66
N ARG A 109 14.42 -1.28 4.99
CA ARG A 109 13.00 -1.61 5.21
C ARG A 109 12.75 -1.73 6.71
N THR A 110 11.63 -1.20 7.18
CA THR A 110 11.20 -1.40 8.58
C THR A 110 10.54 -2.77 8.72
N ALA A 111 11.01 -3.58 9.66
CA ALA A 111 10.47 -4.90 9.93
C ALA A 111 9.32 -4.84 10.94
N PHE A 112 8.26 -5.60 10.69
CA PHE A 112 7.11 -5.77 11.58
C PHE A 112 6.85 -7.26 11.80
N PRO A 113 6.72 -7.72 13.04
CA PRO A 113 6.29 -9.08 13.30
C PRO A 113 4.82 -9.25 12.86
N ILE A 114 4.52 -10.35 12.20
CA ILE A 114 3.17 -10.70 11.75
C ILE A 114 2.65 -11.84 12.61
N ILE A 115 1.50 -11.59 13.23
CA ILE A 115 0.74 -12.60 13.96
C ILE A 115 -0.43 -12.99 13.08
N PHE A 116 -0.49 -14.27 12.71
CA PHE A 116 -1.60 -14.82 11.94
C PHE A 116 -2.73 -15.26 12.88
N GLY A 117 -3.97 -15.04 12.43
CA GLY A 117 -5.13 -15.74 12.98
C GLY A 117 -5.29 -17.11 12.30
N GLU A 118 -6.54 -17.55 12.14
CA GLU A 118 -6.90 -18.88 11.60
C GLU A 118 -6.39 -19.16 10.17
N ARG A 119 -6.04 -18.13 9.38
CA ARG A 119 -5.62 -18.28 7.97
C ARG A 119 -4.11 -18.42 7.78
N LYS A 120 -3.40 -18.99 8.76
CA LYS A 120 -1.95 -19.20 8.72
C LYS A 120 -1.54 -20.15 7.59
N GLU A 121 -2.30 -21.22 7.38
CA GLU A 121 -2.01 -22.30 6.43
C GLU A 121 -1.82 -21.79 4.99
N LEU A 122 -2.74 -20.96 4.49
CA LEU A 122 -2.66 -20.34 3.16
C LEU A 122 -1.38 -19.51 2.95
N ILE A 123 -0.87 -18.88 4.01
CA ILE A 123 0.38 -18.11 3.93
C ILE A 123 1.59 -19.04 3.95
N GLU A 124 1.51 -20.16 4.69
CA GLU A 124 2.54 -21.18 4.62
C GLU A 124 2.60 -21.82 3.24
N GLU A 125 1.48 -22.20 2.63
CA GLU A 125 1.42 -22.69 1.24
C GLU A 125 2.09 -21.70 0.27
N ALA A 126 1.81 -20.40 0.43
CA ALA A 126 2.48 -19.36 -0.35
C ALA A 126 4.00 -19.30 -0.14
N LEU A 127 4.47 -19.52 1.09
CA LEU A 127 5.91 -19.57 1.39
C LEU A 127 6.59 -20.83 0.82
N HIS A 128 5.86 -21.93 0.65
CA HIS A 128 6.36 -23.17 0.03
C HIS A 128 6.39 -23.10 -1.51
N GLY A 129 6.00 -21.97 -2.10
CA GLY A 129 6.10 -21.71 -3.54
C GLY A 129 4.84 -22.04 -4.34
N GLU A 130 3.75 -22.48 -3.70
CA GLU A 130 2.48 -22.76 -4.39
C GLU A 130 1.75 -21.47 -4.82
N TYR A 131 2.04 -20.36 -4.14
CA TYR A 131 1.49 -19.05 -4.45
C TYR A 131 2.57 -17.98 -4.38
N SER A 132 2.51 -17.00 -5.28
CA SER A 132 3.33 -15.80 -5.18
C SER A 132 2.58 -14.66 -4.49
N ILE A 133 3.23 -14.04 -3.49
CA ILE A 133 2.71 -12.84 -2.82
C ILE A 133 2.95 -11.63 -3.73
N LYS A 134 1.89 -11.07 -4.32
CA LYS A 134 2.01 -9.96 -5.27
C LYS A 134 2.04 -8.59 -4.61
N SER A 135 1.26 -8.42 -3.55
CA SER A 135 1.21 -7.15 -2.82
C SER A 135 0.73 -7.34 -1.39
N VAL A 136 1.02 -6.35 -0.55
CA VAL A 136 0.50 -6.24 0.81
C VAL A 136 -0.18 -4.89 0.97
N GLU A 137 -1.42 -4.89 1.45
CA GLU A 137 -2.11 -3.66 1.87
C GLU A 137 -2.09 -3.53 3.40
N MET A 138 -1.50 -2.45 3.89
CA MET A 138 -1.52 -2.10 5.31
C MET A 138 -2.75 -1.26 5.62
N LYS A 139 -3.63 -1.78 6.48
CA LYS A 139 -4.89 -1.16 6.85
C LYS A 139 -4.98 -0.93 8.35
N LYS A 140 -5.25 0.31 8.76
CA LYS A 140 -5.49 0.67 10.15
C LYS A 140 -6.99 0.60 10.47
N ARG A 141 -7.38 -0.11 11.53
CA ARG A 141 -8.77 -0.15 12.05
C ARG A 141 -8.74 -0.10 13.57
N LYS A 142 -9.50 0.84 14.16
CA LYS A 142 -9.61 1.00 15.63
C LYS A 142 -8.25 1.01 16.36
N GLY A 143 -7.25 1.67 15.79
CA GLY A 143 -5.88 1.71 16.34
C GLY A 143 -4.97 0.55 15.92
N THR A 144 -5.53 -0.59 15.50
CA THR A 144 -4.78 -1.79 15.13
C THR A 144 -4.43 -1.83 13.64
N TRP A 145 -3.25 -2.37 13.34
CA TRP A 145 -2.76 -2.58 11.97
C TRP A 145 -3.04 -3.99 11.49
N TYR A 146 -3.50 -4.10 10.23
CA TYR A 146 -3.75 -5.37 9.55
C TYR A 146 -2.98 -5.39 8.23
N ALA A 147 -2.24 -6.45 7.99
CA ALA A 147 -1.60 -6.74 6.71
C ALA A 147 -2.52 -7.64 5.88
N HIS A 148 -2.93 -7.15 4.71
CA HIS A 148 -3.73 -7.91 3.75
C HIS A 148 -2.83 -8.36 2.60
N PHE A 149 -2.50 -9.64 2.56
CA PHE A 149 -1.70 -10.25 1.50
C PHE A 149 -2.57 -10.56 0.28
N THR A 150 -2.10 -10.20 -0.90
CA THR A 150 -2.68 -10.64 -2.17
C THR A 150 -1.82 -11.76 -2.74
N LEU A 151 -2.38 -12.96 -2.80
CA LEU A 151 -1.75 -14.15 -3.34
C LEU A 151 -2.22 -14.38 -4.78
N SER A 152 -1.35 -14.90 -5.64
CA SER A 152 -1.75 -15.47 -6.92
C SER A 152 -1.11 -16.84 -7.07
N ARG A 153 -1.91 -17.80 -7.53
CA ARG A 153 -1.41 -19.12 -7.90
C ARG A 153 -0.65 -18.98 -9.22
N GLU A 154 0.57 -19.50 -9.29
CA GLU A 154 1.22 -19.68 -10.58
C GLU A 154 0.50 -20.85 -11.26
N VAL A 155 -0.09 -20.59 -12.43
CA VAL A 155 -0.76 -21.59 -13.28
C VAL A 155 0.25 -22.09 -14.28
#